data_AF-A0A8X6TPR1-F1
#
_entry.id   AF-A0A8X6TPR1-F1
#
_cell.length_a   1.000
_cell.length_b   1.000
_cell.length_c   1.000
_cell.angle_alpha   90.00
_cell.angle_beta   90.00
_cell.angle_gamma   90.00
#
_symmetry.space_group_name_H-M   'P 1'
#
loop_
_entity.id
_entity.type
_entity.pdbx_description
1 polymer ?
#
loop_
_entity_poly.entity_id
_entity_poly.type
_entity_poly.pdbx_seq_one_letter_code
_entity_poly.pdbx_strand_id
1 'polypeptide(L)'
;MATWWTIRHKRKDLKDLLMFLKFMLKHLELRTNFSSHILIHSSPWLMMIISFLPAVLWILISMPEDSCVIFWATIQSEILHAIIYFFLLALQQYINWCIPFTAGTFYICYCKELSRVIRKLTDALKAGEMSNLEVRKYYRILIKLIVKLDIAMSLAILLCLTRCFMEFFRALTLYFQYSKDMHEIKYIACAVFYTLESSVLYISVILFADKLQIDCNALRKSLLRHPDVHNGKNTWKAIEKCSQLFEDKEDIKLTAWKMLRLKKKVLFTTVTSLLTYGIILHQFHP
;
A
#
# COMPACT_ATOMS: atom_id res chain seq x y z
N MET A 1 -8.54 -6.37 -12.49
CA MET A 1 -7.65 -6.59 -13.66
C MET A 1 -6.62 -5.47 -13.88
N ALA A 2 -7.01 -4.19 -13.91
CA ALA A 2 -6.07 -3.09 -14.18
C ALA A 2 -4.83 -3.08 -13.26
N THR A 3 -5.00 -3.31 -11.96
CA THR A 3 -3.89 -3.39 -10.99
C THR A 3 -2.90 -4.53 -11.29
N TRP A 4 -3.38 -5.65 -11.83
CA TRP A 4 -2.49 -6.76 -12.21
C TRP A 4 -1.64 -6.39 -13.42
N TRP A 5 -2.27 -5.79 -14.43
CA TRP A 5 -1.59 -5.34 -15.65
C TRP A 5 -0.51 -4.32 -15.34
N THR A 6 -0.77 -3.37 -14.44
CA THR A 6 0.21 -2.35 -14.06
C THR A 6 1.41 -2.96 -13.35
N ILE A 7 1.18 -3.86 -12.39
CA ILE A 7 2.26 -4.59 -11.70
C ILE A 7 3.06 -5.45 -12.68
N ARG A 8 2.39 -6.17 -13.59
CA ARG A 8 3.03 -7.02 -14.60
C ARG A 8 3.92 -6.20 -15.52
N HIS A 9 3.42 -5.09 -16.03
CA HIS A 9 4.16 -4.19 -16.91
C HIS A 9 5.37 -3.54 -16.19
N LYS A 10 5.25 -3.29 -14.88
CA LYS A 10 6.30 -2.67 -14.06
C LYS A 10 7.19 -3.66 -13.31
N ARG A 11 7.10 -4.95 -13.61
CA ARG A 11 7.84 -6.01 -12.89
C ARG A 11 9.36 -5.81 -12.90
N LYS A 12 9.94 -5.35 -14.02
CA LYS A 12 11.38 -5.09 -14.11
C LYS A 12 11.78 -3.92 -13.20
N ASP A 13 11.05 -2.81 -13.29
CA ASP A 13 11.26 -1.62 -12.45
C ASP A 13 11.18 -1.98 -10.94
N LEU A 14 10.24 -2.85 -10.56
CA LEU A 14 10.08 -3.32 -9.18
C LEU A 14 11.23 -4.20 -8.71
N LYS A 15 11.76 -5.09 -9.57
CA LYS A 15 12.95 -5.89 -9.26
C LYS A 15 14.17 -4.99 -9.08
N ASP A 16 14.32 -3.99 -9.93
CA ASP A 16 15.43 -3.04 -9.86
C ASP A 16 15.35 -2.25 -8.54
N LEU A 17 14.18 -1.74 -8.17
CA LEU A 17 13.94 -1.07 -6.88
C LEU A 17 14.37 -1.94 -5.70
N LEU A 18 14.00 -3.23 -5.69
CA LEU A 18 14.39 -4.16 -4.64
C LEU A 18 15.90 -4.40 -4.58
N MET A 19 16.56 -4.55 -5.72
CA MET A 19 18.02 -4.72 -5.77
C MET A 19 18.73 -3.47 -5.24
N PHE A 20 18.28 -2.27 -5.62
CA PHE A 20 18.83 -1.03 -5.10
C PHE A 20 18.60 -0.84 -3.60
N LEU A 21 17.41 -1.17 -3.10
CA LEU A 21 17.12 -1.11 -1.67
C LEU A 21 18.02 -2.07 -0.88
N LYS A 22 18.20 -3.30 -1.37
CA LYS A 22 19.13 -4.27 -0.75
C LYS A 22 20.56 -3.76 -0.74
N PHE A 23 21.02 -3.15 -1.83
CA PHE A 23 22.34 -2.54 -1.91
C PHE A 23 22.51 -1.45 -0.83
N MET A 24 21.55 -0.54 -0.70
CA MET A 24 21.57 0.53 0.32
C MET A 24 21.55 -0.01 1.75
N LEU A 25 20.72 -1.00 2.03
CA LEU A 25 20.62 -1.62 3.35
C LEU A 25 21.91 -2.34 3.74
N LYS A 26 22.51 -3.09 2.79
CA LYS A 26 23.79 -3.77 3.02
C LYS A 26 24.90 -2.76 3.30
N HIS A 27 24.95 -1.67 2.53
CA HIS A 27 26.02 -0.69 2.66
C HIS A 27 25.93 0.15 3.95
N LEU A 28 24.72 0.38 4.45
CA LEU A 28 24.49 1.05 5.73
C LEU A 28 24.44 0.07 6.91
N GLU A 29 24.85 -1.18 6.74
CA GLU A 29 24.82 -2.23 7.79
C GLU A 29 23.45 -2.33 8.51
N LEU A 30 22.37 -2.08 7.77
CA LEU A 30 21.02 -2.15 8.29
C LEU A 30 20.52 -3.58 8.16
N ARG A 31 20.37 -4.28 9.29
CA ARG A 31 19.69 -5.58 9.31
C ARG A 31 18.25 -5.40 8.84
N THR A 32 17.85 -6.05 7.74
CA THR A 32 16.46 -6.06 7.28
C THR A 32 15.55 -6.51 8.40
N ASN A 33 14.44 -5.80 8.64
CA ASN A 33 13.45 -6.29 9.59
C ASN A 33 12.90 -7.63 9.08
N PHE A 34 12.80 -8.62 9.96
CA PHE A 34 12.33 -9.97 9.60
C PHE A 34 10.95 -9.92 8.95
N SER A 35 10.06 -9.01 9.38
CA SER A 35 8.73 -8.83 8.79
C SER A 35 8.72 -8.21 7.39
N SER A 36 9.62 -7.28 7.07
CA SER A 36 9.72 -6.72 5.71
C SER A 36 10.44 -7.67 4.77
N HIS A 37 11.43 -8.43 5.26
CA HIS A 37 12.06 -9.48 4.49
C HIS A 37 11.07 -10.62 4.18
N ILE A 38 10.27 -11.03 5.15
CA ILE A 38 9.18 -12.00 4.93
C ILE A 38 8.13 -11.42 4.01
N LEU A 39 7.66 -10.19 4.15
CA LEU A 39 6.61 -9.65 3.25
C LEU A 39 7.07 -9.37 1.81
N ILE A 40 8.34 -9.01 1.63
CA ILE A 40 8.92 -8.79 0.29
C ILE A 40 9.22 -10.11 -0.42
N HIS A 41 9.52 -11.19 0.32
CA HIS A 41 9.83 -12.52 -0.22
C HIS A 41 8.73 -13.56 0.00
N SER A 42 7.66 -13.22 0.72
CA SER A 42 6.61 -14.18 1.03
C SER A 42 5.90 -14.51 -0.26
N SER A 43 5.70 -15.81 -0.40
CA SER A 43 4.97 -16.38 -1.50
C SER A 43 3.60 -15.70 -1.59
N PRO A 44 3.14 -15.26 -2.78
CA PRO A 44 1.79 -14.71 -3.00
C PRO A 44 0.68 -15.56 -2.36
N TRP A 45 0.95 -16.84 -2.13
CA TRP A 45 0.13 -17.81 -1.43
C TRP A 45 -0.20 -17.45 0.02
N LEU A 46 0.70 -16.83 0.79
CA LEU A 46 0.41 -16.44 2.18
C LEU A 46 -0.58 -15.26 2.22
N MET A 47 -0.44 -14.33 1.27
CA MET A 47 -1.40 -13.24 1.05
C MET A 47 -2.72 -13.77 0.48
N MET A 48 -2.67 -14.78 -0.40
CA MET A 48 -3.89 -15.46 -0.84
C MET A 48 -4.62 -16.09 0.34
N ILE A 49 -3.95 -16.81 1.24
CA ILE A 49 -4.63 -17.46 2.37
C ILE A 49 -5.38 -16.44 3.24
N ILE A 50 -4.75 -15.30 3.54
CA ILE A 50 -5.38 -14.22 4.33
C ILE A 50 -6.60 -13.63 3.58
N SER A 51 -6.45 -13.34 2.29
CA SER A 51 -7.53 -12.76 1.47
C SER A 51 -8.60 -13.78 1.02
N PHE A 52 -8.31 -15.08 1.07
CA PHE A 52 -9.25 -16.18 0.81
C PHE A 52 -10.03 -16.60 2.05
N LEU A 53 -9.56 -16.26 3.25
CA LEU A 53 -10.23 -16.60 4.51
C LEU A 53 -11.74 -16.26 4.49
N PRO A 54 -12.18 -15.10 3.97
CA PRO A 54 -13.60 -14.78 3.94
C PRO A 54 -14.37 -15.59 2.88
N ALA A 55 -13.72 -15.99 1.79
CA ALA A 55 -14.32 -16.86 0.78
C ALA A 55 -14.49 -18.31 1.29
N VAL A 56 -13.53 -18.80 2.09
CA VAL A 56 -13.62 -20.11 2.76
C VAL A 56 -14.71 -20.09 3.83
N LEU A 57 -14.76 -19.03 4.66
CA LEU A 57 -15.84 -18.82 5.63
C LEU A 57 -17.21 -18.76 4.96
N TRP A 58 -17.31 -18.07 3.82
CA TRP A 58 -18.54 -18.00 3.02
C TRP A 58 -19.06 -19.39 2.60
N ILE A 59 -18.16 -20.24 2.10
CA ILE A 59 -18.50 -21.60 1.65
C ILE A 59 -18.93 -22.48 2.82
N LEU A 60 -18.21 -22.41 3.95
CA LEU A 60 -18.54 -23.17 5.16
C LEU A 60 -19.91 -22.78 5.72
N ILE A 61 -20.29 -21.50 5.65
CA ILE A 61 -21.58 -20.99 6.17
C ILE A 61 -22.74 -21.24 5.18
N SER A 62 -22.44 -21.54 3.91
CA SER A 62 -23.45 -21.69 2.86
C SER A 62 -23.78 -23.14 2.50
N MET A 63 -23.19 -24.14 3.17
CA MET A 63 -23.51 -25.55 2.91
C MET A 63 -24.90 -25.91 3.47
N PRO A 64 -25.83 -26.42 2.64
CA PRO A 64 -27.13 -26.90 3.10
C PRO A 64 -26.98 -28.23 3.87
N GLU A 65 -27.66 -28.36 5.01
CA GLU A 65 -27.56 -29.52 5.91
C GLU A 65 -28.31 -30.76 5.43
N ASP A 66 -29.28 -30.65 4.51
CA ASP A 66 -30.16 -31.78 4.16
C ASP A 66 -30.34 -31.96 2.65
N SER A 67 -29.82 -33.06 2.08
CA SER A 67 -30.46 -33.89 1.02
C SER A 67 -29.49 -34.87 0.36
N CYS A 68 -29.28 -36.02 1.02
CA CYS A 68 -28.56 -37.15 0.45
C CYS A 68 -29.51 -38.01 -0.41
N VAL A 69 -29.03 -38.51 -1.55
CA VAL A 69 -29.56 -39.59 -2.42
C VAL A 69 -30.02 -39.17 -3.83
N ILE A 70 -30.84 -38.13 -4.04
CA ILE A 70 -31.13 -37.65 -5.42
C ILE A 70 -29.97 -36.82 -6.01
N PHE A 71 -29.16 -36.23 -5.12
CA PHE A 71 -27.98 -35.41 -5.40
C PHE A 71 -26.91 -36.14 -6.23
N TRP A 72 -26.72 -37.45 -6.05
CA TRP A 72 -25.58 -38.20 -6.62
C TRP A 72 -25.65 -38.46 -8.13
N ALA A 73 -26.83 -38.38 -8.76
CA ALA A 73 -26.99 -38.59 -10.20
C ALA A 73 -26.89 -37.28 -11.02
N THR A 74 -27.35 -36.15 -10.47
CA THR A 74 -27.15 -34.79 -11.02
C THR A 74 -25.73 -34.25 -10.77
N ILE A 75 -25.05 -34.83 -9.77
CA ILE A 75 -23.73 -34.46 -9.26
C ILE A 75 -22.66 -34.34 -10.34
N GLN A 76 -22.62 -35.13 -11.42
CA GLN A 76 -21.46 -35.07 -12.32
C GLN A 76 -21.44 -33.78 -13.18
N SER A 77 -22.61 -33.25 -13.54
CA SER A 77 -22.71 -31.95 -14.25
C SER A 77 -22.76 -30.77 -13.28
N GLU A 78 -23.34 -30.96 -12.09
CA GLU A 78 -23.45 -29.94 -11.03
C GLU A 78 -22.16 -29.75 -10.25
N ILE A 79 -21.38 -30.81 -9.98
CA ILE A 79 -20.03 -30.72 -9.40
C ILE A 79 -19.11 -29.99 -10.36
N LEU A 80 -19.16 -30.30 -11.66
CA LEU A 80 -18.34 -29.58 -12.63
C LEU A 80 -18.73 -28.09 -12.67
N HIS A 81 -20.03 -27.77 -12.64
CA HIS A 81 -20.50 -26.39 -12.51
C HIS A 81 -20.09 -25.73 -11.20
N ALA A 82 -20.20 -26.42 -10.07
CA ALA A 82 -19.83 -25.91 -8.76
C ALA A 82 -18.31 -25.68 -8.65
N ILE A 83 -17.52 -26.57 -9.24
CA ILE A 83 -16.06 -26.44 -9.35
C ILE A 83 -15.71 -25.24 -10.23
N ILE A 84 -16.32 -25.10 -11.41
CA ILE A 84 -16.09 -23.96 -12.31
C ILE A 84 -16.50 -22.66 -11.61
N TYR A 85 -17.65 -22.64 -10.94
CA TYR A 85 -18.16 -21.49 -10.19
C TYR A 85 -17.24 -21.13 -9.01
N PHE A 86 -16.78 -22.12 -8.26
CA PHE A 86 -15.79 -21.94 -7.19
C PHE A 86 -14.48 -21.36 -7.75
N PHE A 87 -13.95 -21.90 -8.85
CA PHE A 87 -12.75 -21.37 -9.49
C PHE A 87 -12.95 -19.93 -9.99
N LEU A 88 -14.13 -19.61 -10.53
CA LEU A 88 -14.45 -18.27 -11.00
C LEU A 88 -14.53 -17.27 -9.84
N LEU A 89 -15.17 -17.66 -8.72
CA LEU A 89 -15.20 -16.87 -7.49
C LEU A 89 -13.80 -16.70 -6.88
N ALA A 90 -13.02 -17.79 -6.80
CA ALA A 90 -11.65 -17.78 -6.32
C ALA A 90 -10.76 -16.85 -7.16
N LEU A 91 -10.88 -16.91 -8.50
CA LEU A 91 -10.18 -16.05 -9.42
C LEU A 91 -10.62 -14.59 -9.28
N GLN A 92 -11.93 -14.34 -9.13
CA GLN A 92 -12.47 -13.02 -8.91
C GLN A 92 -11.94 -12.42 -7.59
N GLN A 93 -11.90 -13.20 -6.51
CA GLN A 93 -11.35 -12.74 -5.24
C GLN A 93 -9.85 -12.52 -5.30
N TYR A 94 -9.11 -13.39 -5.98
CA TYR A 94 -7.70 -13.18 -6.23
C TYR A 94 -7.44 -11.86 -6.97
N ILE A 95 -8.17 -11.61 -8.07
CA ILE A 95 -7.98 -10.42 -8.90
C ILE A 95 -8.40 -9.14 -8.17
N ASN A 96 -9.48 -9.20 -7.40
CA ASN A 96 -10.09 -8.02 -6.79
C ASN A 96 -9.53 -7.67 -5.41
N TRP A 97 -8.99 -8.65 -4.66
CA TRP A 97 -8.51 -8.46 -3.29
C TRP A 97 -7.01 -8.71 -3.17
N CYS A 98 -6.55 -9.91 -3.53
CA CYS A 98 -5.16 -10.28 -3.31
C CYS A 98 -4.19 -9.35 -4.04
N ILE A 99 -4.52 -8.96 -5.28
CA ILE A 99 -3.62 -8.14 -6.11
C ILE A 99 -3.48 -6.71 -5.58
N PRO A 100 -4.57 -5.92 -5.35
CA PRO A 100 -4.46 -4.62 -4.71
C PRO A 100 -3.82 -4.68 -3.31
N PHE A 101 -4.18 -5.69 -2.52
CA PHE A 101 -3.62 -5.87 -1.19
C PHE A 101 -2.11 -6.07 -1.23
N THR A 102 -1.64 -6.99 -2.08
CA THR A 102 -0.20 -7.25 -2.28
C THR A 102 0.54 -6.00 -2.75
N ALA A 103 -0.06 -5.23 -3.67
CA ALA A 103 0.52 -3.97 -4.17
C ALA A 103 0.65 -2.92 -3.05
N GLY A 104 -0.40 -2.75 -2.26
CA GLY A 104 -0.43 -1.84 -1.11
C GLY A 104 0.57 -2.24 -0.04
N THR A 105 0.63 -3.53 0.33
CA THR A 105 1.58 -4.02 1.33
C THR A 105 3.02 -3.91 0.85
N PHE A 106 3.32 -4.25 -0.41
CA PHE A 106 4.65 -4.05 -0.98
C PHE A 106 5.08 -2.59 -0.85
N TYR A 107 4.21 -1.67 -1.23
CA TYR A 107 4.48 -0.24 -1.15
C TYR A 107 4.69 0.24 0.29
N ILE A 108 3.84 -0.21 1.24
CA ILE A 108 4.00 0.06 2.68
C ILE A 108 5.38 -0.40 3.17
N CYS A 109 5.75 -1.65 2.89
CA CYS A 109 7.03 -2.22 3.30
C CYS A 109 8.21 -1.44 2.71
N TYR A 110 8.12 -1.09 1.43
CA TYR A 110 9.18 -0.34 0.75
C TYR A 110 9.32 1.07 1.33
N CYS A 111 8.21 1.79 1.56
CA CYS A 111 8.24 3.09 2.23
C CYS A 111 8.83 3.01 3.64
N LYS A 112 8.47 1.97 4.40
CA LYS A 112 8.99 1.75 5.77
C LYS A 112 10.50 1.54 5.78
N GLU A 113 11.04 0.74 4.86
CA GLU A 113 12.49 0.51 4.77
C GLU A 113 13.25 1.75 4.30
N LEU A 114 12.73 2.49 3.31
CA LEU A 114 13.31 3.77 2.91
C LEU A 114 13.32 4.78 4.07
N SER A 115 12.21 4.90 4.81
CA SER A 115 12.12 5.74 6.02
C SER A 115 13.17 5.35 7.06
N ARG A 116 13.47 4.07 7.20
CA ARG A 116 14.51 3.60 8.13
C ARG A 116 15.91 4.00 7.66
N VAL A 117 16.21 3.85 6.37
CA VAL A 117 17.47 4.29 5.77
C VAL A 117 17.66 5.81 5.97
N ILE A 118 16.63 6.60 5.68
CA ILE A 118 16.67 8.06 5.82
C ILE A 118 16.90 8.48 7.27
N ARG A 119 16.23 7.84 8.24
CA ARG A 119 16.44 8.14 9.66
C ARG A 119 17.86 7.83 10.09
N LYS A 120 18.40 6.65 9.75
CA LYS A 120 19.80 6.31 10.08
C LYS A 120 20.79 7.32 9.50
N LEU A 121 20.60 7.75 8.25
CA LEU A 121 21.43 8.81 7.65
C LEU A 121 21.28 10.16 8.36
N THR A 122 20.07 10.49 8.81
CA THR A 122 19.80 11.73 9.55
C THR A 122 20.49 11.71 10.91
N ASP A 123 20.45 10.57 11.59
CA ASP A 123 21.04 10.40 12.92
C ASP A 123 22.57 10.37 12.83
N ALA A 124 23.14 9.64 11.87
CA ALA A 124 24.58 9.61 11.60
C ALA A 124 25.14 11.01 11.23
N LEU A 125 24.39 11.79 10.46
CA LEU A 125 24.77 13.17 10.13
C LEU A 125 24.77 14.07 11.38
N LYS A 126 23.76 13.94 12.25
CA LYS A 126 23.66 14.75 13.48
C LYS A 126 24.72 14.36 14.51
N ALA A 127 25.08 13.08 14.58
CA ALA A 127 26.12 12.56 15.45
C ALA A 127 27.55 12.88 14.96
N GLY A 128 27.70 13.32 13.70
CA GLY A 128 29.01 13.56 13.09
C GLY A 128 29.74 12.28 12.66
N GLU A 129 29.06 11.13 12.64
CA GLU A 129 29.62 9.84 12.24
C GLU A 129 29.89 9.76 10.73
N MET A 130 29.13 10.51 9.93
CA MET A 130 29.30 10.60 8.48
C MET A 130 29.50 12.03 8.02
N SER A 131 30.36 12.22 7.02
CA SER A 131 30.55 13.54 6.42
C SER A 131 29.28 14.00 5.68
N ASN A 132 29.01 15.31 5.66
CA ASN A 132 27.87 15.85 4.91
C ASN A 132 27.96 15.45 3.42
N LEU A 133 29.16 15.44 2.85
CA LEU A 133 29.40 15.05 1.47
C LEU A 133 28.97 13.61 1.16
N GLU A 134 29.22 12.67 2.08
CA GLU A 134 28.76 11.28 1.94
C GLU A 134 27.25 11.18 2.08
N VAL A 135 26.66 11.81 3.10
CA VAL A 135 25.21 11.78 3.31
C VAL A 135 24.47 12.41 2.13
N ARG A 136 25.03 13.46 1.52
CA ARG A 136 24.49 14.11 0.32
C ARG A 136 24.52 13.20 -0.91
N LYS A 137 25.55 12.35 -1.07
CA LYS A 137 25.58 11.33 -2.13
C LYS A 137 24.44 10.34 -1.96
N TYR A 138 24.24 9.81 -0.74
CA TYR A 138 23.12 8.90 -0.44
C TYR A 138 21.76 9.57 -0.59
N TYR A 139 21.64 10.82 -0.18
CA TYR A 139 20.42 11.60 -0.34
C TYR A 139 19.98 11.68 -1.81
N ARG A 140 20.89 12.01 -2.73
CA ARG A 140 20.58 12.03 -4.17
C ARG A 140 20.14 10.67 -4.71
N ILE A 141 20.76 9.59 -4.24
CA ILE A 141 20.35 8.22 -4.60
C ILE A 141 18.94 7.94 -4.06
N LEU A 142 18.64 8.34 -2.82
CA LEU A 142 17.33 8.17 -2.21
C LEU A 142 16.23 8.94 -2.93
N ILE A 143 16.46 10.19 -3.34
CA ILE A 143 15.49 10.95 -4.14
C ILE A 143 15.18 10.22 -5.45
N LYS A 144 16.21 9.77 -6.18
CA LYS A 144 16.01 8.98 -7.40
C LYS A 144 15.21 7.70 -7.14
N LEU A 145 15.41 7.04 -6.00
CA LEU A 145 14.64 5.84 -5.61
C LEU A 145 13.19 6.16 -5.29
N ILE A 146 12.92 7.26 -4.59
CA ILE A 146 11.56 7.72 -4.27
C ILE A 146 10.80 8.05 -5.56
N VAL A 147 11.44 8.78 -6.49
CA VAL A 147 10.84 9.10 -7.80
C VAL A 147 10.57 7.84 -8.62
N LYS A 148 11.51 6.89 -8.68
CA LYS A 148 11.30 5.61 -9.36
C LYS A 148 10.19 4.78 -8.73
N LEU A 149 10.08 4.78 -7.40
CA LEU A 149 9.00 4.12 -6.68
C LEU A 149 7.64 4.73 -7.07
N ASP A 150 7.54 6.07 -7.08
CA ASP A 150 6.33 6.78 -7.46
C ASP A 150 5.94 6.43 -8.91
N ILE A 151 6.87 6.50 -9.86
CA ILE A 151 6.59 6.16 -11.27
C ILE A 151 6.14 4.70 -11.42
N ALA A 152 6.76 3.76 -10.69
CA ALA A 152 6.45 2.35 -10.81
C ALA A 152 5.10 1.97 -10.17
N MET A 153 4.76 2.57 -9.02
CA MET A 153 3.62 2.13 -8.19
C MET A 153 2.44 3.11 -8.15
N SER A 154 2.60 4.35 -8.59
CA SER A 154 1.57 5.41 -8.48
C SER A 154 0.20 4.99 -9.01
N LEU A 155 0.12 4.31 -10.16
CA LEU A 155 -1.15 3.80 -10.70
C LEU A 155 -1.72 2.67 -9.86
N ALA A 156 -0.88 1.71 -9.49
CA ALA A 156 -1.30 0.55 -8.69
C ALA A 156 -1.84 1.01 -7.33
N ILE A 157 -1.21 2.03 -6.73
CA ILE A 157 -1.65 2.65 -5.49
C ILE A 157 -2.94 3.44 -5.69
N LEU A 158 -3.10 4.19 -6.79
CA LEU A 158 -4.39 4.84 -7.07
C LEU A 158 -5.51 3.80 -7.14
N LEU A 159 -5.33 2.73 -7.93
CA LEU A 159 -6.32 1.67 -8.06
C LEU A 159 -6.58 0.96 -6.72
N CYS A 160 -5.54 0.74 -5.91
CA CYS A 160 -5.67 0.19 -4.57
C CYS A 160 -6.52 1.09 -3.67
N LEU A 161 -6.24 2.39 -3.64
CA LEU A 161 -6.97 3.36 -2.81
C LEU A 161 -8.42 3.52 -3.28
N THR A 162 -8.66 3.61 -4.59
CA THR A 162 -10.01 3.63 -5.15
C THR A 162 -10.78 2.35 -4.81
N ARG A 163 -10.15 1.18 -4.90
CA ARG A 163 -10.76 -0.09 -4.50
C ARG A 163 -11.15 -0.08 -3.02
N CYS A 164 -10.21 0.27 -2.14
CA CYS A 164 -10.49 0.41 -0.70
C CYS A 164 -11.65 1.36 -0.45
N PHE A 165 -11.68 2.51 -1.15
CA PHE A 165 -12.75 3.50 -1.03
C PHE A 165 -14.09 2.91 -1.46
N MET A 166 -14.18 2.24 -2.61
CA MET A 166 -15.40 1.59 -3.11
C MET A 166 -15.94 0.50 -2.16
N GLU A 167 -15.06 -0.22 -1.46
CA GLU A 167 -15.47 -1.25 -0.51
C GLU A 167 -16.21 -0.67 0.71
N PHE A 168 -15.85 0.54 1.15
CA PHE A 168 -16.64 1.23 2.17
C PHE A 168 -18.08 1.50 1.70
N PHE A 169 -18.26 1.99 0.46
CA PHE A 169 -19.59 2.23 -0.09
C PHE A 169 -20.39 0.93 -0.20
N ARG A 170 -19.76 -0.13 -0.70
CA ARG A 170 -20.41 -1.45 -0.78
C ARG A 170 -20.88 -1.93 0.59
N ALA A 171 -20.05 -1.80 1.63
CA ALA A 171 -20.43 -2.23 2.97
C ALA A 171 -21.52 -1.37 3.59
N LEU A 172 -21.49 -0.05 3.38
CA LEU A 172 -22.57 0.84 3.79
C LEU A 172 -23.89 0.47 3.11
N THR A 173 -23.89 0.25 1.79
CA THR A 173 -25.08 -0.17 1.05
C THR A 173 -25.63 -1.50 1.56
N LEU A 174 -24.77 -2.51 1.76
CA LEU A 174 -25.19 -3.82 2.28
C LEU A 174 -25.73 -3.72 3.72
N TYR A 175 -25.13 -2.87 4.55
CA TYR A 175 -25.60 -2.63 5.91
C TYR A 175 -27.02 -2.05 5.89
N PHE A 176 -27.27 -0.99 5.11
CA PHE A 176 -28.62 -0.40 5.04
C PHE A 176 -29.65 -1.33 4.39
N GLN A 177 -29.26 -2.07 3.35
CA GLN A 177 -30.16 -2.98 2.64
C GLN A 177 -30.61 -4.17 3.50
N TYR A 178 -29.69 -4.75 4.28
CA TYR A 178 -29.90 -6.04 4.94
C TYR A 178 -29.98 -5.97 6.48
N SER A 179 -29.87 -4.77 7.07
CA SER A 179 -29.91 -4.59 8.54
C SER A 179 -31.20 -5.10 9.21
N LYS A 180 -32.30 -5.25 8.46
CA LYS A 180 -33.62 -5.65 8.99
C LYS A 180 -33.86 -7.17 8.98
N ASP A 181 -33.11 -7.94 8.17
CA ASP A 181 -33.33 -9.38 8.00
C ASP A 181 -32.26 -10.23 8.71
N MET A 182 -32.66 -10.93 9.77
CA MET A 182 -31.78 -11.79 10.59
C MET A 182 -31.11 -12.91 9.79
N HIS A 183 -31.72 -13.37 8.70
CA HIS A 183 -31.17 -14.47 7.87
C HIS A 183 -30.01 -14.02 6.96
N GLU A 184 -29.81 -12.70 6.80
CA GLU A 184 -28.82 -12.11 5.90
C GLU A 184 -27.62 -11.48 6.64
N ILE A 185 -27.57 -11.63 7.97
CA ILE A 185 -26.46 -11.17 8.83
C ILE A 185 -25.10 -11.67 8.34
N LYS A 186 -25.03 -12.87 7.74
CA LYS A 186 -23.82 -13.44 7.15
C LYS A 186 -23.20 -12.56 6.06
N TYR A 187 -24.02 -11.88 5.24
CA TYR A 187 -23.54 -10.96 4.21
C TYR A 187 -22.96 -9.68 4.81
N ILE A 188 -23.61 -9.16 5.87
CA ILE A 188 -23.14 -7.99 6.61
C ILE A 188 -21.80 -8.29 7.31
N ALA A 189 -21.70 -9.44 7.98
CA ALA A 189 -20.46 -9.84 8.66
C ALA A 189 -19.26 -9.93 7.70
N CYS A 190 -19.45 -10.54 6.52
CA CYS A 190 -18.41 -10.58 5.48
C CYS A 190 -18.05 -9.17 4.97
N ALA A 191 -19.05 -8.32 4.73
CA ALA A 191 -18.82 -6.95 4.27
C ALA A 191 -18.04 -6.11 5.29
N VAL A 192 -18.36 -6.24 6.58
CA VAL A 192 -17.64 -5.56 7.68
C VAL A 192 -16.19 -6.01 7.74
N PHE A 193 -15.92 -7.32 7.66
CA PHE A 193 -14.55 -7.83 7.67
C PHE A 193 -13.69 -7.25 6.55
N TYR A 194 -14.20 -7.30 5.31
CA TYR A 194 -13.54 -6.74 4.14
C TYR A 194 -13.33 -5.22 4.22
N THR A 195 -14.26 -4.51 4.87
CA THR A 195 -14.14 -3.07 5.12
C THR A 195 -13.04 -2.77 6.11
N LEU A 196 -12.94 -3.53 7.20
CA LEU A 196 -11.87 -3.37 8.18
C LEU A 196 -10.49 -3.62 7.55
N GLU A 197 -10.34 -4.70 6.78
CA GLU A 197 -9.10 -5.00 6.06
C GLU A 197 -8.73 -3.86 5.08
N SER A 198 -9.71 -3.41 4.29
CA SER A 198 -9.54 -2.28 3.35
C SER A 198 -9.18 -0.98 4.05
N SER A 199 -9.77 -0.71 5.23
CA SER A 199 -9.50 0.47 6.06
C SER A 199 -8.06 0.49 6.54
N VAL A 200 -7.61 -0.64 7.10
CA VAL A 200 -6.25 -0.80 7.61
C VAL A 200 -5.25 -0.60 6.48
N LEU A 201 -5.50 -1.19 5.31
CA LEU A 201 -4.64 -1.02 4.14
C LEU A 201 -4.60 0.45 3.67
N TYR A 202 -5.78 1.08 3.50
CA TYR A 202 -5.91 2.47 3.04
C TYR A 202 -5.17 3.45 3.95
N ILE A 203 -5.42 3.35 5.26
CA ILE A 203 -4.77 4.18 6.28
C ILE A 203 -3.26 3.94 6.27
N SER A 204 -2.83 2.68 6.25
CA SER A 204 -1.41 2.33 6.25
C SER A 204 -0.68 2.90 5.04
N VAL A 205 -1.18 2.70 3.81
CA VAL A 205 -0.55 3.23 2.59
C VAL A 205 -0.32 4.74 2.70
N ILE A 206 -1.34 5.49 3.14
CA ILE A 206 -1.24 6.95 3.26
C ILE A 206 -0.29 7.36 4.39
N LEU A 207 -0.37 6.73 5.56
CA LEU A 207 0.49 7.08 6.69
C LEU A 207 1.97 6.77 6.43
N PHE A 208 2.29 5.64 5.81
CA PHE A 208 3.68 5.29 5.49
C PHE A 208 4.25 6.17 4.37
N ALA A 209 3.45 6.54 3.36
CA ALA A 209 3.87 7.49 2.34
C ALA A 209 4.10 8.91 2.90
N ASP A 210 3.22 9.37 3.80
CA ASP A 210 3.36 10.67 4.47
C ASP A 210 4.60 10.67 5.38
N LYS A 211 4.80 9.59 6.15
CA LYS A 211 5.98 9.42 7.00
C LYS A 211 7.28 9.46 6.20
N LEU A 212 7.36 8.77 5.07
CA LEU A 212 8.54 8.79 4.20
C LEU A 212 8.85 10.21 3.70
N GLN A 213 7.82 10.96 3.29
CA GLN A 213 7.98 12.36 2.89
C GLN A 213 8.46 13.26 4.05
N ILE A 214 7.96 13.03 5.27
CA ILE A 214 8.38 13.77 6.47
C ILE A 214 9.84 13.47 6.81
N ASP A 215 10.22 12.19 6.85
CA ASP A 215 11.58 11.74 7.15
C ASP A 215 12.57 12.32 6.12
N CYS A 216 12.22 12.27 4.83
CA CYS A 216 13.05 12.84 3.76
C CYS A 216 13.22 14.36 3.89
N ASN A 217 12.16 15.07 4.25
CA ASN A 217 12.24 16.51 4.54
C ASN A 217 13.08 16.81 5.78
N ALA A 218 13.08 15.95 6.80
CA ALA A 218 13.92 16.10 7.98
C ALA A 218 15.41 15.96 7.62
N LEU A 219 15.79 14.92 6.87
CA LEU A 219 17.16 14.73 6.38
C LEU A 219 17.63 15.92 5.55
N ARG A 220 16.79 16.42 4.64
CA ARG A 220 17.07 17.60 3.83
C ARG A 220 17.32 18.85 4.67
N LYS A 221 16.49 19.10 5.69
CA LYS A 221 16.69 20.20 6.64
C LYS A 221 18.00 20.04 7.42
N SER A 222 18.36 18.82 7.83
CA SER A 222 19.65 18.56 8.48
C SER A 222 20.83 18.85 7.54
N LEU A 223 20.79 18.42 6.28
CA LEU A 223 21.82 18.71 5.29
C LEU A 223 22.00 20.23 5.04
N LEU A 224 20.92 21.00 5.06
CA LEU A 224 20.95 22.46 4.92
C LEU A 224 21.53 23.16 6.16
N ARG A 225 21.39 22.57 7.35
CA ARG A 225 21.91 23.14 8.62
C ARG A 225 23.40 22.89 8.85
N HIS A 226 23.99 21.90 8.17
CA HIS A 226 25.41 21.58 8.26
C HIS A 226 26.15 21.91 6.96
N PRO A 227 26.10 23.15 6.41
CA PRO A 227 26.72 23.43 5.13
C PRO A 227 28.23 23.12 5.17
N ASP A 228 28.75 22.55 4.08
CA ASP A 228 30.18 22.26 3.84
C ASP A 228 30.98 23.58 3.70
N VAL A 229 30.94 24.46 4.70
CA VAL A 229 31.61 25.78 4.65
C VAL A 229 33.10 25.66 5.00
N HIS A 230 33.56 24.48 5.43
CA HIS A 230 34.93 24.31 5.92
C HIS A 230 36.04 24.49 4.88
N ASN A 231 35.73 24.55 3.59
CA ASN A 231 36.70 24.92 2.57
C ASN A 231 36.21 26.17 1.83
N GLY A 232 36.59 27.35 2.32
CA GLY A 232 36.27 28.69 1.76
C GLY A 232 36.73 28.95 0.32
N LYS A 233 37.06 27.93 -0.47
CA LYS A 233 37.51 28.05 -1.86
C LYS A 233 36.39 28.00 -2.91
N ASN A 234 35.13 27.73 -2.56
CA ASN A 234 34.02 27.70 -3.54
C ASN A 234 32.63 27.92 -2.92
N THR A 235 32.35 29.14 -2.44
CA THR A 235 31.02 29.58 -1.97
C THR A 235 29.92 29.38 -3.03
N TRP A 236 30.22 29.61 -4.30
CA TRP A 236 29.29 29.38 -5.42
C TRP A 236 28.86 27.91 -5.56
N LYS A 237 29.78 26.95 -5.44
CA LYS A 237 29.43 25.51 -5.48
C LYS A 237 28.62 25.09 -4.25
N ALA A 238 28.81 25.75 -3.10
CA ALA A 238 27.98 25.51 -1.92
C ALA A 238 26.55 26.05 -2.12
N ILE A 239 26.41 27.23 -2.72
CA ILE A 239 25.10 27.83 -3.08
C ILE A 239 24.37 26.96 -4.10
N GLU A 240 25.03 26.52 -5.17
CA GLU A 240 24.45 25.63 -6.19
C GLU A 240 23.96 24.30 -5.58
N LYS A 241 24.76 23.70 -4.70
CA LYS A 241 24.37 22.47 -3.98
C LYS A 241 23.21 22.68 -3.01
N CYS A 242 23.07 23.88 -2.42
CA CYS A 242 21.92 24.22 -1.60
C CYS A 242 20.68 24.46 -2.46
N SER A 243 20.83 25.11 -3.64
CA SER A 243 19.75 25.31 -4.61
C SER A 243 19.17 23.99 -5.10
N GLN A 244 20.02 23.00 -5.41
CA GLN A 244 19.57 21.65 -5.78
C GLN A 244 18.70 21.01 -4.67
N LEU A 245 19.06 21.20 -3.39
CA LEU A 245 18.25 20.71 -2.26
C LEU A 245 16.90 21.46 -2.13
N PHE A 246 16.77 22.66 -2.68
CA PHE A 246 15.49 23.37 -2.74
C PHE A 246 14.62 22.83 -3.87
N GLU A 247 15.18 22.55 -5.03
CA GLU A 247 14.50 21.92 -6.19
C GLU A 247 14.01 20.50 -5.84
N ASP A 248 14.81 19.71 -5.12
CA ASP A 248 14.46 18.35 -4.67
C ASP A 248 13.16 18.31 -3.82
N LYS A 249 12.72 19.44 -3.24
CA LYS A 249 11.43 19.54 -2.53
C LYS A 249 10.25 19.15 -3.43
N GLU A 250 10.37 19.47 -4.71
CA GLU A 250 9.30 19.24 -5.68
C GLU A 250 9.22 17.77 -6.09
N ASP A 251 10.37 17.09 -6.11
CA ASP A 251 10.52 15.70 -6.53
C ASP A 251 10.17 14.68 -5.43
N ILE A 252 10.15 15.09 -4.15
CA ILE A 252 9.78 14.20 -3.01
C ILE A 252 8.26 14.00 -2.90
N LYS A 253 7.46 14.40 -3.89
CA LYS A 253 5.99 14.28 -3.83
C LYS A 253 5.57 12.85 -4.22
N LEU A 254 5.27 12.02 -3.22
CA LEU A 254 4.59 10.74 -3.46
C LEU A 254 3.11 10.97 -3.78
N THR A 255 2.68 10.45 -4.93
CA THR A 255 1.34 10.66 -5.48
C THR A 255 0.72 9.35 -5.95
N ALA A 256 -0.61 9.25 -5.83
CA ALA A 256 -1.39 8.26 -6.54
C ALA A 256 -1.70 8.85 -7.93
N TRP A 257 -0.91 8.43 -8.91
CA TRP A 257 -0.98 8.82 -10.33
C TRP A 257 -1.04 10.34 -10.56
N LYS A 258 -0.29 11.15 -9.79
CA LYS A 258 -0.34 12.63 -9.80
C LYS A 258 -1.71 13.26 -9.47
N MET A 259 -2.77 12.47 -9.30
CA MET A 259 -4.12 12.95 -8.97
C MET A 259 -4.26 13.22 -7.48
N LEU A 260 -3.73 12.31 -6.65
CA LEU A 260 -3.88 12.36 -5.20
C LEU A 260 -2.52 12.43 -4.53
N ARG A 261 -2.27 13.48 -3.75
CA ARG A 261 -1.05 13.54 -2.94
C ARG A 261 -1.23 12.74 -1.66
N LEU A 262 -0.39 11.74 -1.43
CA LEU A 262 -0.48 10.86 -0.27
C LEU A 262 -0.02 11.58 0.99
N LYS A 263 -0.97 12.21 1.69
CA LYS A 263 -0.77 12.96 2.94
C LYS A 263 -1.87 12.62 3.93
N LYS A 264 -1.58 12.78 5.23
CA LYS A 264 -2.59 12.63 6.30
C LYS A 264 -3.86 13.45 6.07
N LYS A 265 -3.77 14.62 5.44
CA LYS A 265 -4.94 15.44 5.07
C LYS A 265 -5.98 14.68 4.24
N VAL A 266 -5.55 13.78 3.37
CA VAL A 266 -6.45 12.94 2.56
C VAL A 266 -7.31 12.04 3.44
N LEU A 267 -6.77 11.49 4.53
CA LEU A 267 -7.53 10.65 5.45
C LEU A 267 -8.72 11.41 6.04
N PHE A 268 -8.51 12.66 6.46
CA PHE A 268 -9.58 13.50 6.99
C PHE A 268 -10.64 13.76 5.93
N THR A 269 -10.24 14.11 4.70
CA THR A 269 -11.19 14.29 3.59
C THR A 269 -11.99 13.01 3.32
N THR A 270 -11.34 11.85 3.30
CA THR A 270 -12.01 10.55 3.11
C THR A 270 -13.01 10.26 4.23
N VAL A 271 -12.62 10.44 5.50
CA VAL A 271 -13.52 10.23 6.65
C VAL A 271 -14.72 11.17 6.58
N THR A 272 -14.51 12.45 6.27
CA THR A 272 -15.60 13.41 6.08
C THR A 272 -16.54 12.97 4.96
N SER A 273 -16.00 12.57 3.79
CA SER A 273 -16.83 12.08 2.68
C SER A 273 -17.64 10.84 3.06
N LEU A 274 -17.05 9.89 3.80
CA LEU A 274 -17.75 8.69 4.26
C LEU A 274 -18.88 9.03 5.24
N LEU A 275 -18.65 9.94 6.19
CA LEU A 275 -19.67 10.41 7.12
C LEU A 275 -20.81 11.14 6.40
N THR A 276 -20.47 12.06 5.50
CA THR A 276 -21.47 12.79 4.69
C THR A 276 -22.33 11.82 3.88
N TYR A 277 -21.71 10.86 3.20
CA TYR A 277 -22.45 9.89 2.41
C TYR A 277 -23.29 8.94 3.27
N GLY A 278 -22.78 8.50 4.42
CA GLY A 278 -23.52 7.69 5.38
C GLY A 278 -24.78 8.39 5.88
N ILE A 279 -24.70 9.69 6.19
CA ILE A 279 -25.85 10.50 6.58
C ILE A 279 -26.87 10.59 5.45
N ILE A 280 -26.41 10.85 4.21
CA ILE A 280 -27.29 10.90 3.04
C ILE A 280 -28.01 9.57 2.83
N LEU A 281 -27.29 8.45 2.86
CA LEU A 281 -27.90 7.13 2.72
C LEU A 281 -28.93 6.83 3.81
N HIS A 282 -28.63 7.20 5.06
CA HIS A 282 -29.57 7.01 6.15
C HIS A 282 -30.87 7.80 5.94
N GLN A 283 -30.80 9.01 5.37
CA GLN A 283 -32.00 9.80 5.04
C GLN A 283 -32.86 9.15 3.95
N PHE A 284 -32.25 8.47 2.98
CA PHE A 284 -32.96 7.77 1.90
C PHE A 284 -33.44 6.37 2.29
N HIS A 285 -32.87 5.77 3.33
CA HIS A 285 -33.23 4.45 3.87
C HIS A 285 -33.43 4.49 5.40
N PRO A 286 -34.58 5.00 5.88
CA PRO A 286 -34.89 5.07 7.32
C PRO A 286 -35.13 3.69 7.96
#